data_AF-H3CQ37-F1
#
_entry.id   AF-H3CQ37-F1
#
_cell.length_a   1.000
_cell.length_b   1.000
_cell.length_c   1.000
_cell.angle_alpha   90.00
_cell.angle_beta   90.00
_cell.angle_gamma   90.00
#
_symmetry.space_group_name_H-M   'P 1'
#
loop_
_entity.id
_entity.type
_entity.pdbx_description
1 polymer ?
#
loop_
_entity_poly.entity_id
_entity_poly.type
_entity_poly.pdbx_seq_one_letter_code
_entity_poly.pdbx_strand_id
1 'polypeptide(L)'
;VSPVVSFLSLIRLFPVSAVSQCVSTLACGPQYELAIDQFCLAKFRLDMQELDQKHWCSWEDTVEKSRIYGELTNCTFLVALKVGCFWPNRLVDEFFIRVHRHYFHDCSLSGRLLRDPPNGILGPFIAVPVLVTLLMTALVVWRSKRSEGIV
;
A
#
# COMPACT_ATOMS: atom_id res chain seq x y z
N VAL A 1 7.32 46.15 39.59
CA VAL A 1 6.70 46.04 38.24
C VAL A 1 7.31 44.80 37.60
N SER A 2 6.52 43.71 37.51
CA SER A 2 7.02 42.34 37.38
C SER A 2 7.75 42.02 36.06
N PRO A 3 8.73 41.09 36.07
CA PRO A 3 9.52 40.67 34.90
C PRO A 3 8.68 40.06 33.75
N VAL A 4 7.41 39.74 34.02
CA VAL A 4 6.42 39.25 33.05
C VAL A 4 6.05 40.33 32.01
N VAL A 5 6.11 41.62 32.37
CA VAL A 5 5.71 42.73 31.48
C VAL A 5 6.78 43.02 30.42
N SER A 6 8.07 42.82 30.74
CA SER A 6 9.18 43.01 29.79
C SER A 6 9.22 41.96 28.69
N PHE A 7 8.82 40.71 28.98
CA PHE A 7 8.77 39.64 27.98
C PHE A 7 7.65 39.85 26.94
N LEU A 8 6.51 40.39 27.38
CA LEU A 8 5.37 40.69 26.49
C LEU A 8 5.64 41.83 25.51
N SER A 9 6.49 42.80 25.88
CA SER A 9 6.87 43.91 24.99
C SER A 9 7.84 43.50 23.88
N LEU A 10 8.67 42.47 24.07
CA LEU A 10 9.61 41.98 23.05
C LEU A 10 8.93 41.15 21.95
N ILE A 11 7.81 40.48 22.27
CA ILE A 11 7.03 39.70 21.30
C ILE A 11 6.32 40.61 20.27
N ARG A 12 6.10 41.88 20.59
CA ARG A 12 5.42 42.86 19.72
C ARG A 12 6.32 43.50 18.65
N LEU A 13 7.63 43.21 18.63
CA LEU A 13 8.59 43.83 17.70
C LEU A 13 8.98 42.92 16.52
N PHE A 14 8.53 41.67 16.49
CA PHE A 14 8.69 40.83 15.31
C PHE A 14 7.48 40.99 14.39
N PRO A 15 7.65 41.48 13.15
CA PRO A 15 6.61 41.31 12.17
C PRO A 15 6.53 39.80 11.92
N VAL A 16 5.51 39.14 12.48
CA VAL A 16 5.12 37.79 12.06
C VAL A 16 4.46 37.93 10.70
N SER A 17 5.25 38.35 9.72
CA SER A 17 4.95 38.19 8.30
C SER A 17 5.19 36.72 7.98
N ALA A 18 4.40 35.84 8.59
CA ALA A 18 4.20 34.52 8.02
C ALA A 18 3.38 34.75 6.74
N VAL A 19 4.09 35.12 5.67
CA VAL A 19 3.55 34.96 4.33
C VAL A 19 3.34 33.46 4.22
N SER A 20 2.09 33.03 4.44
CA SER A 20 1.63 31.71 4.07
C SER A 20 1.74 31.66 2.55
N GLN A 21 2.95 31.35 2.07
CA GLN A 21 3.15 30.92 0.70
C GLN A 21 2.46 29.56 0.64
N CYS A 22 1.15 29.57 0.37
CA CYS A 22 0.51 28.43 -0.22
C CYS A 22 1.26 28.22 -1.54
N VAL A 23 2.19 27.28 -1.55
CA VAL A 23 2.70 26.71 -2.79
C VAL A 23 1.46 26.17 -3.48
N SER A 24 0.97 26.88 -4.48
CA SER A 24 -0.06 26.36 -5.38
C SER A 24 0.56 25.14 -6.03
N THR A 25 0.26 23.95 -5.50
CA THR A 25 0.46 22.73 -6.27
C THR A 25 -0.35 22.92 -7.53
N LEU A 26 0.31 22.88 -8.69
CA LEU A 26 -0.39 22.94 -9.98
C LEU A 26 -1.31 21.72 -10.03
N ALA A 27 -2.60 21.94 -9.75
CA ALA A 27 -3.62 20.93 -9.90
C ALA A 27 -3.70 20.55 -11.37
N CYS A 28 -3.79 19.25 -11.64
CA CYS A 28 -3.95 18.79 -13.02
C CYS A 28 -5.32 19.25 -13.56
N GLY A 29 -5.33 19.72 -14.80
CA GLY A 29 -6.54 20.16 -15.51
C GLY A 29 -7.07 19.10 -16.49
N PRO A 30 -8.11 19.42 -17.27
CA PRO A 30 -8.72 18.50 -18.23
C PRO A 30 -7.75 18.01 -19.32
N GLN A 31 -6.71 18.78 -19.63
CA GLN A 31 -5.65 18.35 -20.55
C GLN A 31 -4.88 17.11 -20.05
N TYR A 32 -4.74 16.97 -18.73
CA TYR A 32 -4.13 15.78 -18.14
C TYR A 32 -5.05 14.57 -18.28
N GLU A 33 -6.35 14.73 -18.02
CA GLU A 33 -7.33 13.64 -18.16
C GLU A 33 -7.40 13.11 -19.60
N LEU A 34 -7.45 14.02 -20.58
CA LEU A 34 -7.43 13.63 -21.99
C LEU A 34 -6.14 12.89 -22.37
N ALA A 35 -4.99 13.36 -21.87
CA ALA A 35 -3.71 12.72 -22.15
C ALA A 35 -3.60 11.31 -21.56
N ILE A 36 -4.02 11.10 -20.30
CA ILE A 36 -3.99 9.76 -19.69
C ILE A 36 -4.97 8.80 -20.38
N ASP A 37 -6.14 9.27 -20.82
CA ASP A 37 -7.10 8.43 -21.56
C ASP A 37 -6.58 8.07 -22.96
N GLN A 38 -5.97 9.02 -23.68
CA GLN A 38 -5.48 8.79 -25.05
C GLN A 38 -4.20 7.98 -25.10
N PHE A 39 -3.25 8.20 -24.19
CA PHE A 39 -1.94 7.54 -24.24
C PHE A 39 -1.88 6.33 -23.32
N CYS A 40 -2.23 6.51 -22.06
CA CYS A 40 -2.01 5.47 -21.05
C CYS A 40 -3.12 4.41 -21.10
N LEU A 41 -4.39 4.81 -21.12
CA LEU A 41 -5.52 3.88 -21.17
C LEU A 41 -5.61 3.15 -22.51
N ALA A 42 -5.30 3.82 -23.63
CA ALA A 42 -5.29 3.19 -24.94
C ALA A 42 -4.27 2.04 -25.01
N LYS A 43 -3.04 2.26 -24.51
CA LYS A 43 -2.03 1.21 -24.41
C LYS A 43 -2.47 0.10 -23.45
N PHE A 44 -2.96 0.47 -22.26
CA PHE A 44 -3.44 -0.50 -21.27
C PHE A 44 -4.55 -1.40 -21.82
N ARG A 45 -5.47 -0.85 -22.63
CA ARG A 45 -6.52 -1.61 -23.31
C ARG A 45 -5.95 -2.71 -24.22
N LEU A 46 -4.92 -2.38 -25.00
CA LEU A 46 -4.27 -3.35 -25.89
C LEU A 46 -3.56 -4.44 -25.09
N ASP A 47 -2.79 -4.04 -24.07
CA ASP A 47 -2.07 -4.97 -23.21
C ASP A 47 -3.05 -5.91 -22.46
N MET A 48 -4.20 -5.40 -22.01
CA MET A 48 -5.25 -6.20 -21.34
C MET A 48 -6.03 -7.12 -22.29
N GLN A 49 -6.13 -6.78 -23.58
CA GLN A 49 -6.70 -7.66 -24.60
C GLN A 49 -5.77 -8.84 -24.88
N GLU A 50 -4.45 -8.62 -24.87
CA GLU A 50 -3.45 -9.67 -25.08
C GLU A 50 -3.39 -10.67 -23.91
N LEU A 51 -3.57 -10.20 -22.66
CA LEU A 51 -3.46 -11.02 -21.46
C LEU A 51 -4.59 -12.07 -21.28
N ASP A 52 -5.69 -11.96 -22.05
CA ASP A 52 -6.94 -12.72 -21.89
C ASP A 52 -7.66 -12.42 -20.55
N GLN A 53 -8.99 -12.33 -20.59
CA GLN A 53 -9.82 -11.91 -19.46
C GLN A 53 -9.67 -12.82 -18.23
N LYS A 54 -9.42 -14.12 -18.47
CA LYS A 54 -9.22 -15.11 -17.39
C LYS A 54 -8.05 -14.80 -16.46
N HIS A 55 -7.06 -14.02 -16.91
CA HIS A 55 -5.88 -13.68 -16.12
C HIS A 55 -5.95 -12.28 -15.49
N TRP A 56 -7.00 -11.50 -15.74
CA TRP A 56 -7.11 -10.13 -15.19
C TRP A 56 -7.05 -10.12 -13.65
N CYS A 57 -7.60 -11.14 -12.97
CA CYS A 57 -7.58 -11.20 -11.52
C CYS A 57 -6.28 -11.80 -10.93
N SER A 58 -5.38 -12.30 -11.77
CA SER A 58 -4.06 -12.77 -11.33
C SER A 58 -3.12 -11.58 -11.21
N TRP A 59 -2.75 -11.24 -9.97
CA TRP A 59 -1.77 -10.17 -9.72
C TRP A 59 -0.39 -10.53 -10.26
N GLU A 60 -0.01 -11.80 -10.14
CA GLU A 60 1.24 -12.31 -10.67
C GLU A 60 1.30 -12.08 -12.19
N ASP A 61 0.20 -12.31 -12.91
CA ASP A 61 0.21 -12.11 -14.36
C ASP A 61 0.11 -10.62 -14.75
N THR A 62 -0.70 -9.81 -14.04
CA THR A 62 -0.91 -8.38 -14.37
C THR A 62 0.21 -7.44 -13.91
N VAL A 63 0.96 -7.77 -12.86
CA VAL A 63 2.02 -6.91 -12.30
C VAL A 63 3.39 -7.55 -12.31
N GLU A 64 3.51 -8.83 -11.94
CA GLU A 64 4.82 -9.46 -11.81
C GLU A 64 5.37 -9.90 -13.17
N LYS A 65 4.55 -10.61 -13.96
CA LYS A 65 4.95 -11.16 -15.27
C LYS A 65 4.78 -10.15 -16.40
N SER A 66 3.61 -9.55 -16.54
CA SER A 66 3.32 -8.68 -17.70
C SER A 66 3.57 -7.20 -17.43
N ARG A 67 3.80 -6.80 -16.16
CA ARG A 67 4.11 -5.42 -15.72
C ARG A 67 3.10 -4.34 -16.19
N ILE A 68 1.93 -4.74 -16.69
CA ILE A 68 0.96 -3.89 -17.41
C ILE A 68 0.46 -2.75 -16.51
N TYR A 69 0.08 -3.08 -15.27
CA TYR A 69 -0.42 -2.07 -14.34
C TYR A 69 0.70 -1.11 -13.87
N GLY A 70 1.93 -1.61 -13.78
CA GLY A 70 3.11 -0.79 -13.49
C GLY A 70 3.40 0.22 -14.62
N GLU A 71 3.32 -0.23 -15.88
CA GLU A 71 3.43 0.63 -17.06
C GLU A 71 2.32 1.68 -17.12
N LEU A 72 1.07 1.33 -16.80
CA LEU A 72 -0.04 2.27 -16.69
C LEU A 72 0.25 3.37 -15.65
N THR A 73 0.72 2.96 -14.46
CA THR A 73 1.08 3.87 -13.37
C THR A 73 2.21 4.80 -13.78
N ASN A 74 3.28 4.25 -14.36
CA ASN A 74 4.42 5.01 -14.85
C ASN A 74 4.02 6.01 -15.95
N CYS A 75 3.19 5.59 -16.91
CA CYS A 75 2.65 6.47 -17.94
C CYS A 75 1.90 7.66 -17.33
N THR A 76 0.98 7.44 -16.39
CA THR A 76 0.23 8.54 -15.76
C THR A 76 1.11 9.51 -14.97
N PHE A 77 2.20 9.00 -14.39
CA PHE A 77 3.21 9.79 -13.71
C PHE A 77 4.03 10.64 -14.70
N LEU A 78 4.52 10.04 -15.78
CA LEU A 78 5.26 10.74 -16.84
C LEU A 78 4.41 11.83 -17.51
N VAL A 79 3.13 11.56 -17.76
CA VAL A 79 2.20 12.56 -18.28
C VAL A 79 2.05 13.71 -17.29
N ALA A 80 1.90 13.43 -15.99
CA ALA A 80 1.77 14.48 -14.96
C ALA A 80 3.02 15.37 -14.91
N LEU A 81 4.21 14.76 -14.94
CA LEU A 81 5.48 15.48 -15.05
C LEU A 81 5.55 16.36 -16.30
N LYS A 82 5.08 15.85 -17.45
CA LYS A 82 5.13 16.58 -18.73
C LYS A 82 4.14 17.74 -18.79
N VAL A 83 2.97 17.60 -18.18
CA VAL A 83 1.98 18.67 -18.04
C VAL A 83 2.36 19.65 -16.91
N GLY A 84 3.30 19.28 -16.05
CA GLY A 84 3.81 20.12 -14.96
C GLY A 84 2.87 20.15 -13.75
N CYS A 85 2.14 19.07 -13.48
CA CYS A 85 1.22 18.96 -12.36
C CYS A 85 1.61 17.86 -11.37
N PHE A 86 1.09 17.93 -10.14
CA PHE A 86 1.46 16.99 -9.08
C PHE A 86 0.81 15.62 -9.26
N TRP A 87 1.55 14.55 -8.96
CA TRP A 87 1.08 13.17 -8.95
C TRP A 87 1.36 12.56 -7.57
N PRO A 88 0.39 11.89 -6.93
CA PRO A 88 -0.99 11.66 -7.36
C PRO A 88 -1.90 12.87 -7.17
N ASN A 89 -3.05 12.87 -7.82
CA ASN A 89 -4.07 13.91 -7.78
C ASN A 89 -5.47 13.31 -8.01
N ARG A 90 -6.52 14.10 -7.77
CA ARG A 90 -7.90 13.63 -7.88
C ARG A 90 -8.27 13.06 -9.26
N LEU A 91 -7.74 13.62 -10.36
CA LEU A 91 -8.05 13.12 -11.70
C LEU A 91 -7.46 11.73 -11.93
N VAL A 92 -6.23 11.47 -11.47
CA VAL A 92 -5.63 10.14 -11.59
C VAL A 92 -6.29 9.12 -10.65
N ASP A 93 -6.79 9.55 -9.49
CA ASP A 93 -7.58 8.69 -8.60
C ASP A 93 -8.89 8.25 -9.25
N GLU A 94 -9.66 9.20 -9.80
CA GLU A 94 -10.91 8.90 -10.51
C GLU A 94 -10.65 8.02 -11.74
N PHE A 95 -9.55 8.27 -12.47
CA PHE A 95 -9.08 7.43 -13.56
C PHE A 95 -8.84 5.98 -13.14
N PHE A 96 -8.06 5.75 -12.09
CA PHE A 96 -7.77 4.39 -11.61
C PHE A 96 -9.01 3.69 -11.06
N ILE A 97 -9.93 4.42 -10.41
CA ILE A 97 -11.21 3.87 -9.98
C ILE A 97 -12.02 3.39 -11.19
N ARG A 98 -12.07 4.15 -12.30
CA ARG A 98 -12.73 3.71 -13.54
C ARG A 98 -12.08 2.44 -14.10
N VAL A 99 -10.75 2.39 -14.14
CA VAL A 99 -10.00 1.20 -14.60
C VAL A 99 -10.33 -0.02 -13.73
N HIS A 100 -10.28 0.12 -12.40
CA HIS A 100 -10.60 -0.96 -11.47
C HIS A 100 -12.04 -1.46 -11.61
N ARG A 101 -13.01 -0.55 -11.75
CA ARG A 101 -14.41 -0.93 -11.98
C ARG A 101 -14.65 -1.59 -13.33
N HIS A 102 -13.83 -1.31 -14.35
CA HIS A 102 -14.03 -1.91 -15.66
C HIS A 102 -13.36 -3.29 -15.76
N TYR A 103 -12.08 -3.38 -15.40
CA TYR A 103 -11.28 -4.60 -15.61
C TYR A 103 -11.26 -5.54 -14.40
N PHE A 104 -11.40 -5.02 -13.18
CA PHE A 104 -11.15 -5.77 -11.96
C PHE A 104 -12.37 -5.88 -11.04
N HIS A 105 -13.59 -5.64 -11.56
CA HIS A 105 -14.82 -5.62 -10.75
C HIS A 105 -15.16 -6.97 -10.11
N ASP A 106 -14.85 -8.07 -10.79
CA ASP A 106 -15.09 -9.43 -10.29
C ASP A 106 -13.90 -10.01 -9.52
N CYS A 107 -12.81 -9.25 -9.36
CA CYS A 107 -11.60 -9.76 -8.74
C CYS A 107 -11.67 -9.69 -7.21
N SER A 108 -11.43 -10.83 -6.55
CA SER A 108 -11.34 -10.87 -5.08
C SER A 108 -10.05 -10.22 -4.58
N LEU A 109 -10.12 -9.47 -3.47
CA LEU A 109 -8.95 -8.89 -2.79
C LEU A 109 -8.08 -9.93 -2.05
N SER A 110 -8.52 -11.19 -2.01
CA SER A 110 -8.02 -12.25 -1.12
C SER A 110 -6.53 -12.54 -1.25
N GLY A 111 -5.89 -12.25 -2.40
CA GLY A 111 -4.46 -12.52 -2.62
C GLY A 111 -3.50 -11.37 -2.27
N ARG A 112 -4.00 -10.14 -2.02
CA ARG A 112 -3.15 -8.96 -1.76
C ARG A 112 -3.15 -8.48 -0.32
N LEU A 113 -4.13 -8.88 0.48
CA LEU A 113 -4.19 -8.48 1.87
C LEU A 113 -3.33 -9.45 2.67
N LEU A 114 -2.15 -9.00 3.13
CA LEU A 114 -1.38 -9.72 4.13
C LEU A 114 -2.24 -9.79 5.40
N ARG A 115 -2.95 -10.90 5.55
CA ARG A 115 -3.89 -11.14 6.64
C ARG A 115 -3.58 -12.46 7.28
N ASP A 116 -3.64 -12.49 8.59
CA ASP A 116 -3.49 -13.72 9.34
C ASP A 116 -4.53 -14.75 8.88
N PRO A 117 -4.14 -16.03 8.75
CA PRO A 117 -5.08 -17.08 8.41
C PRO A 117 -6.19 -17.17 9.48
N PRO A 118 -7.38 -17.65 9.11
CA PRO A 118 -8.48 -17.79 10.06
C PRO A 118 -8.05 -18.63 11.28
N ASN A 119 -8.58 -18.29 12.46
CA ASN A 119 -8.19 -18.90 13.74
C ASN A 119 -8.27 -20.44 13.75
N GLY A 120 -9.16 -21.03 12.95
CA GLY A 120 -9.28 -22.49 12.81
C GLY A 120 -8.04 -23.16 12.20
N ILE A 121 -7.22 -22.42 11.45
CA ILE A 121 -5.95 -22.90 10.88
C ILE A 121 -4.78 -22.43 11.75
N LEU A 122 -4.78 -21.16 12.17
CA LEU A 122 -3.70 -20.59 12.99
C LEU A 122 -3.57 -21.28 14.36
N GLY A 123 -4.71 -21.56 15.01
CA GLY A 123 -4.76 -22.17 16.34
C GLY A 123 -4.03 -23.51 16.42
N PRO A 124 -4.35 -24.50 15.56
CA PRO A 124 -3.62 -25.77 15.52
C PRO A 124 -2.12 -25.62 15.26
N PHE A 125 -1.72 -24.69 14.37
CA PHE A 125 -0.31 -24.44 14.07
C PHE A 125 0.48 -23.91 15.27
N ILE A 126 -0.18 -23.20 16.18
CA ILE A 126 0.43 -22.75 17.44
C ILE A 126 0.36 -23.84 18.51
N ALA A 127 -0.80 -24.51 18.64
CA ALA A 127 -1.03 -25.50 19.68
C ALA A 127 -0.14 -26.75 19.53
N VAL A 128 0.07 -27.25 18.31
CA VAL A 128 0.84 -28.47 18.06
C VAL A 128 2.31 -28.33 18.53
N PRO A 129 3.08 -27.30 18.13
CA PRO A 129 4.45 -27.10 18.62
C PRO A 129 4.53 -26.93 20.15
N VAL A 130 3.56 -26.23 20.76
CA VAL A 130 3.52 -26.06 22.22
C VAL A 130 3.29 -27.40 22.92
N LEU A 131 2.34 -28.20 22.44
CA LEU A 131 2.09 -29.53 23.00
C LEU A 131 3.30 -30.46 22.83
N VAL A 132 3.95 -30.43 21.66
CA VAL A 132 5.15 -31.24 21.41
C VAL A 132 6.29 -30.83 22.34
N THR A 133 6.54 -29.54 22.54
CA THR A 133 7.59 -29.06 23.45
C THR A 133 7.30 -29.45 24.91
N LEU A 134 6.05 -29.34 25.35
CA LEU A 134 5.64 -29.80 26.68
C LEU A 134 5.80 -31.32 26.86
N LEU A 135 5.45 -32.12 25.85
CA LEU A 135 5.62 -33.57 25.90
C LEU A 135 7.11 -33.95 25.93
N MET A 136 7.94 -33.33 25.09
CA MET A 136 9.38 -33.60 25.06
C MET A 136 10.07 -33.22 26.37
N THR A 137 9.73 -32.07 26.95
CA THR A 137 10.27 -31.66 28.26
C THR A 137 9.84 -32.62 29.37
N ALA A 138 8.56 -33.03 29.40
CA ALA A 138 8.08 -34.03 30.36
C ALA A 138 8.80 -35.39 30.20
N LEU A 139 9.03 -35.83 28.96
CA LEU A 139 9.77 -37.06 28.67
C LEU A 139 11.22 -36.98 29.15
N VAL A 140 11.91 -35.85 28.91
CA VAL A 140 13.30 -35.64 29.35
C VAL A 140 13.38 -35.65 30.88
N VAL A 141 12.51 -34.92 31.58
CA VAL A 141 12.46 -34.89 33.05
C VAL A 141 12.19 -36.29 33.60
N TRP A 142 11.24 -37.01 33.01
CA TRP A 142 10.92 -38.37 33.43
C TRP A 142 12.10 -39.34 33.23
N ARG A 143 12.80 -39.27 32.09
CA ARG A 143 13.98 -40.11 31.82
C ARG A 143 15.15 -39.76 32.74
N SER A 144 15.40 -38.47 32.98
CA SER A 144 16.44 -37.99 33.89
C SER A 144 16.22 -38.48 35.31
N LYS A 145 14.99 -38.35 35.85
CA LYS A 145 14.65 -38.86 37.18
C LYS A 145 14.77 -40.38 37.28
N ARG A 146 14.50 -41.10 36.19
CA ARG A 146 14.63 -42.57 36.14
C ARG A 146 16.08 -43.04 36.05
N SER A 147 16.97 -42.29 35.39
CA SER A 147 18.40 -42.63 35.37
C SER A 147 19.09 -42.32 36.70
N GLU A 148 18.65 -41.31 37.44
CA GLU A 148 19.16 -41.03 38.80
C GLU A 148 18.68 -42.07 39.83
N GLY A 149 17.52 -42.70 39.62
CA GLY A 149 17.01 -43.79 40.46
C GLY A 149 17.53 -45.19 40.07
N ILE A 150 18.45 -45.30 39.10
CA ILE A 150 19.10 -46.55 38.67
C ILE A 150 20.59 -46.49 39.04
N VAL A 151 20.87 -46.27 40.33
CA VAL A 151 22.17 -46.46 40.97
C VAL A 151 21.95 -47.16 42.30
#